data_AF-A0A7C1FL38-F1
#
_entry.id   AF-A0A7C1FL38-F1
#
_cell.length_a   1.000
_cell.length_b   1.000
_cell.length_c   1.000
_cell.angle_alpha   90.00
_cell.angle_beta   90.00
_cell.angle_gamma   90.00
#
_symmetry.space_group_name_H-M   'P 1'
#
loop_
_entity.id
_entity.type
_entity.pdbx_description
1 polymer ?
#
loop_
_entity_poly.entity_id
_entity_poly.type
_entity_poly.pdbx_seq_one_letter_code
_entity_poly.pdbx_strand_id
1 'polypeptide(L)'
;KSDIALLKINPRGESLPVAKLGDSDRLRVGDWVIAIGNPFGLEHTVTAGIVSAKGRVIGMGPYDDFIQTDASINPGNSGGPLFNLQGEVVGINTAIVAGGQGIGFAIPINMAKNLLPQLKKGKVTHGFLGVYIQDLTPELAKRFGLKEPKGALVSDIMPNSPAAKAGLKKGDVIIRFNDKEVSDSLTLRRLVASTPPKQRVKIEIIRRGKNYIIWVTLEEYEKRAMSIEQWGFTVQKVPPDVSKAAGTNEGVMITEVIINSPADRAGLNAGDIIVEIEHEEVNDINDFEQLMEKYTTNPTLLLGVKIQREGYRTAYVLLER
;
A
#
# COMPACT_ATOMS: atom_id res chain seq x y z
N LYS A 1 -0.26 -3.39 2.14
CA LYS A 1 0.60 -3.85 3.25
C LYS A 1 1.92 -4.31 2.62
N SER A 2 3.08 -4.01 3.19
CA SER A 2 4.41 -4.32 2.60
C SER A 2 5.03 -5.64 3.08
N ASP A 3 4.34 -6.35 3.98
CA ASP A 3 4.75 -7.66 4.54
C ASP A 3 6.17 -7.71 5.15
N ILE A 4 6.55 -6.63 5.85
CA ILE A 4 7.81 -6.52 6.60
C ILE A 4 7.50 -6.16 8.04
N ALA A 5 8.14 -6.85 8.98
CA ALA A 5 8.12 -6.56 10.41
C ALA A 5 9.54 -6.31 10.93
N LEU A 6 9.66 -5.53 12.00
CA LEU A 6 10.91 -5.30 12.72
C LEU A 6 10.75 -5.74 14.17
N LEU A 7 11.62 -6.65 14.61
CA LEU A 7 11.66 -7.14 15.98
C LEU A 7 12.93 -6.62 16.67
N LYS A 8 12.83 -6.42 18.00
CA LYS A 8 13.96 -6.06 18.84
C LYS A 8 14.27 -7.23 19.77
N ILE A 9 15.49 -7.74 19.67
CA ILE A 9 16.04 -8.76 20.58
C ILE A 9 16.94 -8.08 21.63
N ASN A 10 16.92 -8.59 22.86
CA ASN A 10 17.84 -8.17 23.91
C ASN A 10 18.89 -9.27 24.10
N PRO A 11 20.13 -9.08 23.63
CA PRO A 11 21.16 -10.11 23.67
C PRO A 11 21.83 -10.25 25.04
N ARG A 12 21.28 -9.62 26.10
CA ARG A 12 21.79 -9.72 27.49
C ARG A 12 23.29 -9.41 27.64
N GLY A 13 23.79 -8.46 26.85
CA GLY A 13 25.18 -8.01 26.88
C GLY A 13 26.11 -8.68 25.86
N GLU A 14 25.62 -9.66 25.09
CA GLU A 14 26.38 -10.30 24.03
C GLU A 14 26.31 -9.50 22.72
N SER A 15 27.40 -9.57 21.94
CA SER A 15 27.41 -9.08 20.56
C SER A 15 26.96 -10.20 19.63
N LEU A 16 25.88 -9.95 18.89
CA LEU A 16 25.39 -10.91 17.91
C LEU A 16 26.02 -10.66 16.53
N PRO A 17 26.32 -11.71 15.75
CA PRO A 17 26.72 -11.53 14.36
C PRO A 17 25.58 -10.89 13.56
N VAL A 18 25.91 -9.92 12.70
CA VAL A 18 24.94 -9.19 11.88
C VAL A 18 25.24 -9.41 10.41
N ALA A 19 24.24 -9.82 9.64
CA ALA A 19 24.36 -9.94 8.19
C ALA A 19 24.49 -8.55 7.55
N LYS A 20 25.41 -8.40 6.60
CA LYS A 20 25.57 -7.16 5.85
C LYS A 20 24.41 -7.01 4.87
N LEU A 21 23.76 -5.85 4.84
CA LEU A 21 22.73 -5.56 3.85
C LEU A 21 23.36 -5.05 2.55
N GLY A 22 23.01 -5.68 1.44
CA GLY A 22 23.49 -5.32 0.10
C GLY A 22 22.63 -4.26 -0.57
N ASP A 23 22.62 -4.32 -1.90
CA ASP A 23 21.86 -3.45 -2.79
C ASP A 23 21.10 -4.28 -3.84
N SER A 24 19.78 -4.42 -3.64
CA SER A 24 18.91 -5.19 -4.54
C SER A 24 18.72 -4.55 -5.92
N ASP A 25 18.97 -3.24 -6.05
CA ASP A 25 18.78 -2.54 -7.33
C ASP A 25 19.88 -2.96 -8.31
N ARG A 26 21.06 -3.32 -7.79
CA ARG A 26 22.22 -3.82 -8.56
C ARG A 26 22.11 -5.27 -9.02
N LEU A 27 21.18 -6.06 -8.46
CA LEU A 27 20.93 -7.42 -8.91
C LEU A 27 20.46 -7.45 -10.38
N ARG A 28 20.93 -8.44 -11.12
CA ARG A 28 20.51 -8.74 -12.48
C ARG A 28 19.93 -10.15 -12.54
N VAL A 29 19.03 -10.36 -13.50
CA VAL A 29 18.57 -11.70 -13.84
C VAL A 29 19.77 -12.56 -14.24
N GLY A 30 19.87 -13.75 -13.67
CA GLY A 30 21.01 -14.66 -13.81
C GLY A 30 22.09 -14.54 -12.74
N ASP A 31 22.07 -13.52 -11.88
CA ASP A 31 23.00 -13.46 -10.75
C ASP A 31 22.68 -14.60 -9.75
N TRP A 32 23.71 -15.27 -9.26
CA TRP A 32 23.58 -16.32 -8.24
C TRP A 32 23.09 -15.77 -6.91
N VAL A 33 22.19 -16.51 -6.28
CA VAL A 33 21.64 -16.21 -4.96
C VAL A 33 21.58 -17.46 -4.08
N ILE A 34 21.66 -17.24 -2.77
CA ILE A 34 21.62 -18.28 -1.75
C ILE A 34 20.50 -17.94 -0.76
N ALA A 35 19.54 -18.83 -0.60
CA ALA A 35 18.48 -18.70 0.39
C ALA A 35 18.82 -19.51 1.64
N ILE A 36 18.63 -18.90 2.81
CA ILE A 36 18.84 -19.54 4.11
C ILE A 36 17.57 -19.41 4.95
N GLY A 37 17.17 -20.50 5.61
CA GLY A 37 16.00 -20.50 6.48
C GLY A 37 15.85 -21.78 7.29
N ASN A 38 14.65 -22.00 7.81
CA ASN A 38 14.30 -23.18 8.60
C ASN A 38 13.04 -23.86 8.02
N PRO A 39 13.13 -24.44 6.80
CA PRO A 39 11.98 -25.01 6.13
C PRO A 39 11.50 -26.26 6.89
N PHE A 40 10.20 -26.32 7.18
CA PHE A 40 9.57 -27.43 7.91
C PHE A 40 10.19 -27.76 9.29
N GLY A 41 10.94 -26.83 9.89
CA GLY A 41 11.63 -27.07 11.17
C GLY A 41 12.95 -27.87 11.05
N LEU A 42 13.44 -28.13 9.83
CA LEU A 42 14.71 -28.80 9.56
C LEU A 42 15.88 -27.82 9.68
N GLU A 43 16.13 -27.31 10.89
CA GLU A 43 17.02 -26.19 11.22
C GLU A 43 18.19 -25.94 10.25
N HIS A 44 18.42 -24.66 9.89
CA HIS A 44 19.59 -24.20 9.13
C HIS A 44 19.75 -24.79 7.72
N THR A 45 18.69 -24.78 6.92
CA THR A 45 18.77 -25.22 5.52
C THR A 45 19.29 -24.10 4.61
N VAL A 46 20.21 -24.46 3.70
CA VAL A 46 20.76 -23.58 2.67
C VAL A 46 20.40 -24.13 1.29
N THR A 47 19.88 -23.27 0.42
CA THR A 47 19.59 -23.61 -0.99
C THR A 47 20.18 -22.54 -1.89
N ALA A 48 20.57 -22.91 -3.11
CA ALA A 48 21.16 -22.00 -4.08
C ALA A 48 20.36 -22.01 -5.38
N GLY A 49 20.41 -20.89 -6.08
CA GLY A 49 19.79 -20.69 -7.38
C GLY A 49 20.26 -19.38 -7.98
N ILE A 50 19.47 -18.83 -8.88
CA ILE A 50 19.71 -17.56 -9.55
C ILE A 50 18.53 -16.62 -9.35
N VAL A 51 18.74 -15.32 -9.62
CA VAL A 51 17.64 -14.39 -9.85
C VAL A 51 16.99 -14.75 -11.19
N SER A 52 15.80 -15.32 -11.14
CA SER A 52 15.04 -15.72 -12.35
C SER A 52 14.31 -14.53 -12.97
N ALA A 53 13.88 -13.56 -12.15
CA ALA A 53 13.24 -12.32 -12.59
C ALA A 53 13.28 -11.25 -11.49
N LYS A 54 13.03 -10.00 -11.86
CA LYS A 54 12.82 -8.87 -10.94
C LYS A 54 11.48 -8.20 -11.26
N GLY A 55 10.93 -7.42 -10.33
CA GLY A 55 9.72 -6.64 -10.60
C GLY A 55 8.41 -7.42 -10.52
N ARG A 56 8.41 -8.63 -9.96
CA ARG A 56 7.24 -9.51 -10.03
C ARG A 56 6.08 -8.99 -9.18
N VAL A 57 4.89 -9.04 -9.78
CA VAL A 57 3.60 -8.77 -9.15
C VAL A 57 2.88 -10.10 -9.02
N ILE A 58 2.56 -10.50 -7.80
CA ILE A 58 2.00 -11.82 -7.50
C ILE A 58 0.64 -11.73 -6.77
N GLY A 59 0.13 -10.51 -6.60
CA GLY A 59 -1.18 -10.24 -6.01
C GLY A 59 -1.19 -10.22 -4.48
N MET A 60 -0.03 -10.12 -3.82
CA MET A 60 0.05 -10.06 -2.35
C MET A 60 -0.29 -8.66 -1.80
N GLY A 61 -0.08 -7.62 -2.60
CA GLY A 61 -0.39 -6.26 -2.20
C GLY A 61 -0.19 -5.22 -3.30
N PRO A 62 -0.59 -3.97 -3.01
CA PRO A 62 -0.53 -2.87 -3.98
C PRO A 62 0.90 -2.41 -4.31
N TYR A 63 1.91 -2.93 -3.61
CA TYR A 63 3.31 -2.55 -3.72
C TYR A 63 4.23 -3.73 -4.05
N ASP A 64 3.67 -4.86 -4.49
CA ASP A 64 4.43 -6.04 -4.91
C ASP A 64 5.59 -5.63 -5.80
N ASP A 65 6.80 -6.11 -5.53
CA ASP A 65 8.03 -5.86 -6.31
C ASP A 65 9.03 -6.99 -6.10
N PHE A 66 8.59 -8.23 -6.28
CA PHE A 66 9.37 -9.38 -5.82
C PHE A 66 10.57 -9.68 -6.74
N ILE A 67 11.66 -10.08 -6.12
CA ILE A 67 12.74 -10.84 -6.76
C ILE A 67 12.24 -12.27 -6.88
N GLN A 68 12.27 -12.83 -8.09
CA GLN A 68 11.99 -14.25 -8.30
C GLN A 68 13.31 -15.02 -8.30
N THR A 69 13.32 -16.20 -7.68
CA THR A 69 14.46 -17.12 -7.70
C THR A 69 13.98 -18.57 -7.86
N ASP A 70 14.84 -19.40 -8.43
CA ASP A 70 14.71 -20.86 -8.49
C ASP A 70 15.43 -21.58 -7.33
N ALA A 71 16.12 -20.84 -6.46
CA ALA A 71 16.56 -21.37 -5.17
C ALA A 71 15.35 -21.96 -4.44
N SER A 72 15.48 -23.16 -3.89
CA SER A 72 14.35 -23.84 -3.25
C SER A 72 13.90 -23.06 -2.01
N ILE A 73 12.70 -22.47 -2.10
CA ILE A 73 11.99 -21.82 -1.00
C ILE A 73 10.83 -22.72 -0.59
N ASN A 74 10.65 -22.91 0.72
CA ASN A 74 9.55 -23.67 1.30
C ASN A 74 9.01 -22.93 2.54
N PRO A 75 7.80 -23.25 3.02
CA PRO A 75 7.32 -22.76 4.32
C PRO A 75 8.36 -22.97 5.42
N GLY A 76 8.68 -21.89 6.14
CA GLY A 76 9.78 -21.84 7.13
C GLY A 76 11.04 -21.10 6.64
N ASN A 77 11.18 -20.86 5.33
CA ASN A 77 12.16 -19.90 4.81
C ASN A 77 11.67 -18.45 4.89
N SER A 78 10.36 -18.22 5.02
CA SER A 78 9.77 -16.88 5.09
C SER A 78 10.38 -16.05 6.22
N GLY A 79 10.80 -14.82 5.90
CA GLY A 79 11.54 -13.93 6.80
C GLY A 79 13.05 -14.16 6.81
N GLY A 80 13.53 -15.29 6.27
CA GLY A 80 14.95 -15.58 6.10
C GLY A 80 15.60 -14.78 4.97
N PRO A 81 16.94 -14.63 4.97
CA PRO A 81 17.66 -13.85 3.97
C PRO A 81 17.81 -14.58 2.63
N LEU A 82 17.83 -13.79 1.55
CA LEU A 82 18.37 -14.15 0.24
C LEU A 82 19.70 -13.39 0.07
N PHE A 83 20.80 -14.11 -0.10
CA PHE A 83 22.15 -13.57 -0.21
C PHE A 83 22.65 -13.53 -1.65
N ASN A 84 23.49 -12.56 -1.98
CA ASN A 84 24.39 -12.64 -3.13
C ASN A 84 25.66 -13.46 -2.79
N LEU A 85 26.52 -13.72 -3.78
CA LEU A 85 27.78 -14.46 -3.57
C LEU A 85 28.80 -13.73 -2.68
N GLN A 86 28.60 -12.45 -2.40
CA GLN A 86 29.44 -11.67 -1.47
C GLN A 86 28.99 -11.82 0.00
N GLY A 87 27.94 -12.61 0.27
CA GLY A 87 27.37 -12.77 1.61
C GLY A 87 26.57 -11.56 2.08
N GLU A 88 26.09 -10.73 1.15
CA GLU A 88 25.24 -9.58 1.46
C GLU A 88 23.76 -9.93 1.22
N VAL A 89 22.90 -9.55 2.15
CA VAL A 89 21.44 -9.78 2.02
C VAL A 89 20.91 -8.87 0.92
N VAL A 90 20.35 -9.46 -0.13
CA VAL A 90 19.74 -8.78 -1.28
C VAL A 90 18.22 -8.93 -1.33
N GLY A 91 17.65 -9.86 -0.56
CA GLY A 91 16.21 -9.99 -0.38
C GLY A 91 15.82 -10.67 0.93
N ILE A 92 14.52 -10.66 1.22
CA ILE A 92 13.90 -11.38 2.34
C ILE A 92 12.94 -12.39 1.72
N ASN A 93 13.16 -13.68 1.94
CA ASN A 93 12.31 -14.74 1.40
C ASN A 93 10.89 -14.56 1.94
N THR A 94 9.88 -14.64 1.08
CA THR A 94 8.49 -14.29 1.46
C THR A 94 7.51 -15.37 1.06
N ALA A 95 7.46 -15.70 -0.23
CA ALA A 95 6.38 -16.51 -0.79
C ALA A 95 6.89 -17.48 -1.86
N ILE A 96 6.03 -18.43 -2.21
CA ILE A 96 6.22 -19.42 -3.29
C ILE A 96 4.94 -19.57 -4.10
N VAL A 97 5.04 -20.15 -5.29
CA VAL A 97 3.88 -20.72 -5.97
C VAL A 97 3.75 -22.18 -5.55
N ALA A 98 2.70 -22.54 -4.80
CA ALA A 98 2.53 -23.89 -4.23
C ALA A 98 2.54 -25.05 -5.26
N GLY A 99 2.23 -24.77 -6.53
CA GLY A 99 2.32 -25.74 -7.64
C GLY A 99 3.46 -25.49 -8.64
N GLY A 100 4.31 -24.49 -8.40
CA GLY A 100 5.41 -24.12 -9.29
C GLY A 100 6.75 -24.52 -8.70
N GLN A 101 7.34 -25.62 -9.18
CA GLN A 101 8.70 -26.00 -8.79
C GLN A 101 9.69 -24.94 -9.27
N GLY A 102 10.61 -24.52 -8.40
CA GLY A 102 11.62 -23.50 -8.72
C GLY A 102 11.06 -22.09 -8.88
N ILE A 103 9.92 -21.76 -8.26
CA ILE A 103 9.35 -20.40 -8.27
C ILE A 103 9.20 -19.89 -6.84
N GLY A 104 10.27 -19.29 -6.32
CA GLY A 104 10.31 -18.57 -5.05
C GLY A 104 10.35 -17.06 -5.23
N PHE A 105 9.84 -16.33 -4.22
CA PHE A 105 9.80 -14.87 -4.21
C PHE A 105 10.40 -14.29 -2.94
N ALA A 106 11.18 -13.22 -3.12
CA ALA A 106 11.77 -12.44 -2.03
C ALA A 106 11.48 -10.95 -2.18
N ILE A 107 11.18 -10.29 -1.07
CA ILE A 107 11.09 -8.82 -1.00
C ILE A 107 12.49 -8.23 -1.16
N PRO A 108 12.72 -7.25 -2.06
CA PRO A 108 14.03 -6.62 -2.23
C PRO A 108 14.54 -5.96 -0.95
N ILE A 109 15.83 -6.12 -0.63
CA ILE A 109 16.38 -5.56 0.61
C ILE A 109 16.29 -4.03 0.68
N ASN A 110 16.35 -3.34 -0.47
CA ASN A 110 16.21 -1.88 -0.47
C ASN A 110 14.81 -1.42 -0.05
N MET A 111 13.77 -2.24 -0.29
CA MET A 111 12.43 -1.95 0.23
C MET A 111 12.45 -1.98 1.77
N ALA A 112 13.02 -3.02 2.38
CA ALA A 112 13.19 -3.09 3.82
C ALA A 112 14.02 -1.90 4.36
N LYS A 113 15.17 -1.59 3.73
CA LYS A 113 16.05 -0.47 4.13
C LYS A 113 15.32 0.88 4.14
N ASN A 114 14.47 1.13 3.16
CA ASN A 114 13.68 2.37 3.09
C ASN A 114 12.62 2.44 4.19
N LEU A 115 12.05 1.30 4.59
CA LEU A 115 11.04 1.22 5.64
C LEU A 115 11.63 1.18 7.06
N LEU A 116 12.90 0.80 7.24
CA LEU A 116 13.55 0.67 8.54
C LEU A 116 13.38 1.89 9.48
N PRO A 117 13.56 3.15 9.04
CA PRO A 117 13.38 4.31 9.90
C PRO A 117 11.95 4.44 10.45
N GLN A 118 10.96 4.00 9.68
CA GLN A 118 9.54 4.03 10.07
C GLN A 118 9.18 2.83 10.95
N LEU A 119 9.67 1.63 10.58
CA LEU A 119 9.49 0.42 11.38
C LEU A 119 10.06 0.58 12.80
N LYS A 120 11.17 1.31 12.97
CA LYS A 120 11.72 1.67 14.30
C LYS A 120 10.78 2.53 15.16
N LYS A 121 9.83 3.24 14.54
CA LYS A 121 8.80 4.05 15.20
C LYS A 121 7.50 3.27 15.42
N GLY A 122 7.44 2.00 15.00
CA GLY A 122 6.26 1.13 15.19
C GLY A 122 5.14 1.30 14.16
N LYS A 123 5.21 2.28 13.25
CA LYS A 123 4.22 2.51 12.19
C LYS A 123 4.91 2.80 10.86
N VAL A 124 4.46 2.15 9.79
CA VAL A 124 4.81 2.51 8.42
C VAL A 124 3.69 3.38 7.84
N THR A 125 4.04 4.57 7.39
CA THR A 125 3.16 5.51 6.72
C THR A 125 3.64 5.75 5.30
N HIS A 126 2.72 5.61 4.34
CA HIS A 126 3.05 5.74 2.93
C HIS A 126 2.80 7.18 2.47
N GLY A 127 3.73 7.69 1.66
CA GLY A 127 3.53 8.96 0.96
C GLY A 127 2.30 8.90 0.06
N PHE A 128 1.64 10.05 -0.05
CA PHE A 128 0.47 10.25 -0.88
C PHE A 128 0.72 11.36 -1.89
N LEU A 129 0.43 11.07 -3.15
CA LEU A 129 0.48 12.06 -4.23
C LEU A 129 -0.93 12.53 -4.63
N GLY A 130 -1.94 11.64 -4.57
CA GLY A 130 -3.33 11.92 -4.92
C GLY A 130 -3.60 12.07 -6.41
N VAL A 131 -3.09 11.12 -7.20
CA VAL A 131 -3.32 11.01 -8.64
C VAL A 131 -3.92 9.65 -8.97
N TYR A 132 -4.79 9.62 -9.97
CA TYR A 132 -5.15 8.39 -10.68
C TYR A 132 -4.20 8.22 -11.84
N ILE A 133 -3.67 7.03 -11.97
CA ILE A 133 -2.63 6.72 -12.94
C ILE A 133 -2.97 5.47 -13.72
N GLN A 134 -2.50 5.42 -14.95
CA GLN A 134 -2.57 4.25 -15.82
C GLN A 134 -1.26 4.09 -16.57
N ASP A 135 -1.02 2.89 -17.09
CA ASP A 135 0.11 2.64 -17.97
C ASP A 135 -0.08 3.30 -19.34
N LEU A 136 1.03 3.55 -20.01
CA LEU A 136 1.05 4.02 -21.38
C LEU A 136 1.09 2.83 -22.34
N THR A 137 0.09 2.74 -23.22
CA THR A 137 0.21 1.91 -24.42
C THR A 137 1.10 2.62 -25.46
N PRO A 138 1.69 1.91 -26.43
CA PRO A 138 2.43 2.53 -27.53
C PRO A 138 1.63 3.61 -28.28
N GLU A 139 0.32 3.42 -28.44
CA GLU A 139 -0.59 4.35 -29.10
C GLU A 139 -0.78 5.62 -28.26
N LEU A 140 -1.01 5.45 -26.94
CA LEU A 140 -1.10 6.59 -26.02
C LEU A 140 0.22 7.36 -26.00
N ALA A 141 1.35 6.68 -25.86
CA ALA A 141 2.68 7.32 -25.83
C ALA A 141 2.89 8.26 -27.02
N LYS A 142 2.60 7.80 -28.24
CA LYS A 142 2.66 8.62 -29.47
C LYS A 142 1.74 9.84 -29.40
N ARG A 143 0.50 9.66 -28.92
CA ARG A 143 -0.51 10.76 -28.84
C ARG A 143 -0.16 11.79 -27.77
N PHE A 144 0.57 11.40 -26.73
CA PHE A 144 1.04 12.31 -25.67
C PHE A 144 2.44 12.90 -25.95
N GLY A 145 3.05 12.55 -27.10
CA GLY A 145 4.33 13.11 -27.55
C GLY A 145 5.57 12.42 -26.96
N LEU A 146 5.44 11.17 -26.53
CA LEU A 146 6.54 10.36 -26.03
C LEU A 146 7.16 9.51 -27.14
N LYS A 147 8.49 9.32 -27.06
CA LYS A 147 9.24 8.43 -27.96
C LYS A 147 9.05 6.96 -27.59
N GLU A 148 8.92 6.68 -26.30
CA GLU A 148 8.76 5.35 -25.74
C GLU A 148 7.52 5.31 -24.83
N PRO A 149 6.84 4.16 -24.70
CA PRO A 149 5.70 3.99 -23.79
C PRO A 149 6.17 3.81 -22.33
N LYS A 150 6.96 4.77 -21.85
CA LYS A 150 7.48 4.79 -20.48
C LYS A 150 6.86 5.94 -19.69
N GLY A 151 6.58 5.67 -18.43
CA GLY A 151 6.01 6.64 -17.49
C GLY A 151 4.63 6.23 -17.00
N ALA A 152 4.12 7.03 -16.07
CA ALA A 152 2.78 6.89 -15.53
C ALA A 152 1.90 8.03 -16.05
N LEU A 153 0.87 7.70 -16.82
CA LEU A 153 -0.09 8.69 -17.32
C LEU A 153 -1.08 9.05 -16.21
N VAL A 154 -1.16 10.33 -15.86
CA VAL A 154 -2.13 10.87 -14.90
C VAL A 154 -3.50 10.96 -15.59
N SER A 155 -4.37 10.01 -15.28
CA SER A 155 -5.73 9.93 -15.85
C SER A 155 -6.70 10.90 -15.17
N ASP A 156 -6.48 11.18 -13.89
CA ASP A 156 -7.23 12.17 -13.12
C ASP A 156 -6.47 12.60 -11.84
N ILE A 157 -6.91 13.67 -11.18
CA ILE A 157 -6.29 14.20 -9.98
C ILE A 157 -7.32 14.31 -8.86
N MET A 158 -6.97 13.80 -7.69
CA MET A 158 -7.84 13.92 -6.52
C MET A 158 -7.93 15.38 -6.08
N PRO A 159 -9.14 15.92 -5.84
CA PRO A 159 -9.31 17.25 -5.28
C PRO A 159 -8.56 17.41 -3.95
N ASN A 160 -8.03 18.61 -3.70
CA ASN A 160 -7.27 18.97 -2.48
C ASN A 160 -6.04 18.10 -2.19
N SER A 161 -5.58 17.29 -3.15
CA SER A 161 -4.39 16.46 -3.00
C SER A 161 -3.08 17.23 -3.13
N PRO A 162 -1.94 16.63 -2.71
CA PRO A 162 -0.60 17.14 -3.00
C PRO A 162 -0.38 17.46 -4.48
N ALA A 163 -0.79 16.57 -5.37
CA ALA A 163 -0.67 16.77 -6.82
C ALA A 163 -1.47 17.97 -7.31
N ALA A 164 -2.72 18.13 -6.85
CA ALA A 164 -3.56 19.27 -7.18
C ALA A 164 -2.92 20.58 -6.71
N LYS A 165 -2.47 20.64 -5.44
CA LYS A 165 -1.80 21.81 -4.85
C LYS A 165 -0.52 22.19 -5.60
N ALA A 166 0.21 21.21 -6.12
CA ALA A 166 1.44 21.42 -6.88
C ALA A 166 1.23 21.74 -8.37
N GLY A 167 -0.01 21.71 -8.86
CA GLY A 167 -0.34 22.05 -10.24
C GLY A 167 -0.03 20.95 -11.26
N LEU A 168 0.03 19.68 -10.84
CA LEU A 168 -0.13 18.54 -11.75
C LEU A 168 -1.50 18.64 -12.44
N LYS A 169 -1.61 18.08 -13.64
CA LYS A 169 -2.83 18.10 -14.45
C LYS A 169 -3.12 16.74 -15.05
N LYS A 170 -4.41 16.47 -15.29
CA LYS A 170 -4.84 15.34 -16.13
C LYS A 170 -4.13 15.41 -17.49
N GLY A 171 -3.61 14.27 -17.92
CA GLY A 171 -2.83 14.14 -19.16
C GLY A 171 -1.34 14.44 -19.01
N ASP A 172 -0.86 14.73 -17.81
CA ASP A 172 0.58 14.71 -17.53
C ASP A 172 1.08 13.27 -17.54
N VAL A 173 2.27 13.05 -18.10
CA VAL A 173 2.98 11.77 -17.97
C VAL A 173 4.16 11.97 -17.04
N ILE A 174 4.18 11.27 -15.92
CA ILE A 174 5.29 11.31 -14.97
C ILE A 174 6.37 10.33 -15.45
N ILE A 175 7.57 10.86 -15.70
CA ILE A 175 8.70 10.10 -16.27
C ILE A 175 9.85 9.92 -15.27
N ARG A 176 9.99 10.81 -14.28
CA ARG A 176 10.94 10.64 -13.15
C ARG A 176 10.32 11.09 -11.85
N PHE A 177 10.70 10.40 -10.78
CA PHE A 177 10.34 10.72 -9.41
C PHE A 177 11.61 10.74 -8.55
N ASN A 178 11.96 11.92 -8.05
CA ASN A 178 13.30 12.27 -7.58
C ASN A 178 14.36 11.89 -8.63
N ASP A 179 15.32 11.05 -8.25
CA ASP A 179 16.40 10.62 -9.13
C ASP A 179 16.09 9.33 -9.91
N LYS A 180 14.90 8.76 -9.72
CA LYS A 180 14.51 7.45 -10.25
C LYS A 180 13.61 7.59 -11.48
N GLU A 181 13.89 6.79 -12.51
CA GLU A 181 13.05 6.68 -13.71
C GLU A 181 11.73 5.99 -13.35
N VAL A 182 10.64 6.46 -13.96
CA VAL A 182 9.32 5.85 -13.86
C VAL A 182 9.06 5.13 -15.17
N SER A 183 9.18 3.80 -15.16
CA SER A 183 8.90 2.97 -16.35
C SER A 183 7.39 2.83 -16.60
N ASP A 184 6.60 2.77 -15.54
CA ASP A 184 5.17 2.44 -15.57
C ASP A 184 4.43 2.98 -14.33
N SER A 185 3.11 2.81 -14.30
CA SER A 185 2.26 3.28 -13.21
C SER A 185 2.55 2.60 -11.88
N LEU A 186 2.95 1.32 -11.90
CA LEU A 186 3.27 0.56 -10.71
C LEU A 186 4.57 1.06 -10.07
N THR A 187 5.57 1.34 -10.88
CA THR A 187 6.84 1.93 -10.46
C THR A 187 6.60 3.26 -9.76
N LEU A 188 5.78 4.16 -10.35
CA LEU A 188 5.41 5.41 -9.68
C LEU A 188 4.73 5.15 -8.33
N ARG A 189 3.76 4.24 -8.29
CA ARG A 189 3.03 3.90 -7.05
C ARG A 189 3.98 3.45 -5.94
N ARG A 190 4.93 2.57 -6.24
CA ARG A 190 5.94 2.08 -5.29
C ARG A 190 6.85 3.22 -4.83
N LEU A 191 7.32 4.06 -5.74
CA LEU A 191 8.19 5.20 -5.42
C LEU A 191 7.50 6.18 -4.46
N VAL A 192 6.25 6.55 -4.75
CA VAL A 192 5.43 7.40 -3.88
C VAL A 192 5.24 6.75 -2.51
N ALA A 193 4.85 5.47 -2.47
CA ALA A 193 4.58 4.77 -1.20
C ALA A 193 5.83 4.54 -0.34
N SER A 194 7.01 4.37 -0.96
CA SER A 194 8.28 4.21 -0.26
C SER A 194 8.86 5.53 0.28
N THR A 195 8.31 6.66 -0.17
CA THR A 195 8.75 7.98 0.25
C THR A 195 7.95 8.41 1.50
N PRO A 196 8.61 8.82 2.59
CA PRO A 196 7.93 9.34 3.76
C PRO A 196 6.97 10.50 3.45
N PRO A 197 5.81 10.57 4.14
CA PRO A 197 4.97 11.77 4.15
C PRO A 197 5.75 13.03 4.55
N LYS A 198 5.26 14.19 4.11
CA LYS A 198 5.84 15.54 4.32
C LYS A 198 7.16 15.77 3.60
N GLN A 199 7.69 14.79 2.88
CA GLN A 199 8.88 14.98 2.07
C GLN A 199 8.54 15.74 0.77
N ARG A 200 9.37 16.73 0.44
CA ARG A 200 9.32 17.43 -0.84
C ARG A 200 10.08 16.63 -1.91
N VAL A 201 9.40 16.28 -2.98
CA VAL A 201 9.92 15.45 -4.08
C VAL A 201 9.94 16.21 -5.40
N LYS A 202 10.93 15.91 -6.23
CA LYS A 202 11.04 16.42 -7.60
C LYS A 202 10.34 15.46 -8.54
N ILE A 203 9.39 15.92 -9.34
CA ILE A 203 8.71 15.11 -10.36
C ILE A 203 8.99 15.73 -11.72
N GLU A 204 9.53 14.93 -12.64
CA GLU A 204 9.69 15.34 -14.03
C GLU A 204 8.55 14.74 -14.86
N ILE A 205 7.88 15.60 -15.62
CA ILE A 205 6.70 15.24 -16.40
C ILE A 205 6.82 15.66 -17.86
N ILE A 206 6.05 15.00 -18.70
CA ILE A 206 5.73 15.44 -20.06
C ILE A 206 4.29 15.92 -20.07
N ARG A 207 4.08 17.16 -20.51
CA ARG A 207 2.75 17.77 -20.69
C ARG A 207 2.67 18.36 -22.09
N ARG A 208 1.79 17.80 -22.92
CA ARG A 208 1.64 18.20 -24.35
C ARG A 208 2.99 18.20 -25.09
N GLY A 209 3.78 17.13 -24.91
CA GLY A 209 5.08 16.95 -25.56
C GLY A 209 6.23 17.82 -25.02
N LYS A 210 6.02 18.60 -23.95
CA LYS A 210 7.07 19.43 -23.32
C LYS A 210 7.42 18.92 -21.92
N ASN A 211 8.69 19.01 -21.57
CA ASN A 211 9.19 18.61 -20.25
C ASN A 211 8.92 19.72 -19.22
N TYR A 212 8.46 19.33 -18.03
CA TYR A 212 8.32 20.21 -16.87
C TYR A 212 8.88 19.53 -15.63
N ILE A 213 9.32 20.34 -14.67
CA ILE A 213 9.70 19.89 -13.33
C ILE A 213 8.67 20.48 -12.36
N ILE A 214 8.03 19.61 -11.58
CA ILE A 214 7.08 19.99 -10.55
C ILE A 214 7.61 19.50 -9.20
N TRP A 215 7.63 20.39 -8.22
CA TRP A 215 7.95 20.04 -6.84
C TRP A 215 6.66 19.77 -6.08
N VAL A 216 6.55 18.61 -5.46
CA VAL A 216 5.37 18.21 -4.69
C VAL A 216 5.79 17.87 -3.27
N THR A 217 5.08 18.34 -2.26
CA THR A 217 5.24 17.86 -0.89
C THR A 217 4.24 16.73 -0.67
N LEU A 218 4.72 15.51 -0.47
CA LEU A 218 3.82 14.37 -0.22
C LEU A 218 3.09 14.56 1.11
N GLU A 219 1.85 14.07 1.17
CA GLU A 219 1.10 13.99 2.42
C GLU A 219 1.06 12.53 2.90
N GLU A 220 0.55 12.29 4.10
CA GLU A 220 0.23 10.93 4.53
C GLU A 220 -1.08 10.55 3.85
N TYR A 221 -1.13 9.39 3.19
CA TYR A 221 -2.44 8.85 2.81
C TYR A 221 -3.03 8.27 4.08
N GLU A 222 -3.62 9.14 4.90
CA GLU A 222 -4.46 8.66 5.98
C GLU A 222 -5.66 7.98 5.33
N LYS A 223 -5.58 6.65 5.21
CA LYS A 223 -6.71 5.83 5.65
C LYS A 223 -6.89 6.16 7.12
N ARG A 224 -7.47 7.32 7.42
CA ARG A 224 -7.92 7.66 8.76
C ARG A 224 -9.00 6.63 9.02
N ALA A 225 -8.61 5.58 9.71
CA ALA A 225 -9.50 4.51 10.12
C ALA A 225 -9.81 4.80 11.58
N MET A 226 -11.08 5.00 11.89
CA MET A 226 -11.54 5.28 13.24
C MET A 226 -12.24 4.04 13.77
N SER A 227 -11.65 3.42 14.79
CA SER A 227 -12.28 2.33 15.52
C SER A 227 -13.25 2.93 16.53
N ILE A 228 -14.50 2.46 16.48
CA ILE A 228 -15.56 2.83 17.41
C ILE A 228 -15.83 1.61 18.27
N GLU A 229 -14.93 1.35 19.22
CA GLU A 229 -14.93 0.12 20.04
C GLU A 229 -16.27 -0.11 20.74
N GLN A 230 -16.90 0.96 21.22
CA GLN A 230 -18.16 0.93 21.94
C GLN A 230 -19.31 0.33 21.11
N TRP A 231 -19.27 0.49 19.79
CA TRP A 231 -20.27 -0.04 18.87
C TRP A 231 -19.74 -1.20 18.01
N GLY A 232 -18.43 -1.45 18.07
CA GLY A 232 -17.72 -2.58 17.47
C GLY A 232 -17.58 -2.51 15.95
N PHE A 233 -17.25 -1.35 15.41
CA PHE A 233 -16.93 -1.20 13.99
C PHE A 233 -15.79 -0.21 13.76
N THR A 234 -15.11 -0.36 12.62
CA THR A 234 -14.06 0.56 12.18
C THR A 234 -14.48 1.24 10.87
N VAL A 235 -14.45 2.56 10.81
CA VAL A 235 -14.75 3.32 9.58
C VAL A 235 -13.50 3.90 8.95
N GLN A 236 -13.54 4.22 7.67
CA GLN A 236 -12.56 5.06 6.99
C GLN A 236 -13.24 6.04 6.04
N LYS A 237 -12.49 7.01 5.51
CA LYS A 237 -12.96 7.84 4.38
C LYS A 237 -13.36 6.95 3.20
N VAL A 238 -14.52 7.22 2.60
CA VAL A 238 -15.02 6.47 1.43
C VAL A 238 -13.97 6.49 0.30
N PRO A 239 -13.49 5.33 -0.17
CA PRO A 239 -12.57 5.27 -1.31
C PRO A 239 -13.24 5.80 -2.59
N PRO A 240 -12.52 6.48 -3.49
CA PRO A 240 -13.15 7.12 -4.65
C PRO A 240 -13.83 6.17 -5.63
N ASP A 241 -13.31 4.95 -5.78
CA ASP A 241 -13.91 3.88 -6.57
C ASP A 241 -15.25 3.42 -5.97
N VAL A 242 -15.34 3.38 -4.64
CA VAL A 242 -16.57 3.11 -3.90
C VAL A 242 -17.55 4.27 -4.01
N SER A 243 -17.10 5.52 -3.87
CA SER A 243 -17.94 6.72 -4.03
C SER A 243 -18.69 6.72 -5.37
N LYS A 244 -17.99 6.36 -6.45
CA LYS A 244 -18.58 6.24 -7.78
C LYS A 244 -19.64 5.14 -7.86
N ALA A 245 -19.40 3.98 -7.25
CA ALA A 245 -20.35 2.87 -7.24
C ALA A 245 -21.58 3.15 -6.36
N ALA A 246 -21.37 3.82 -5.22
CA ALA A 246 -22.42 4.17 -4.26
C ALA A 246 -23.22 5.41 -4.65
N GLY A 247 -22.79 6.16 -5.66
CA GLY A 247 -23.40 7.40 -6.09
C GLY A 247 -23.35 8.51 -5.04
N THR A 248 -22.33 8.51 -4.17
CA THR A 248 -22.12 9.54 -3.15
C THR A 248 -20.63 9.81 -2.93
N ASN A 249 -20.28 11.08 -2.72
CA ASN A 249 -18.95 11.48 -2.26
C ASN A 249 -18.91 11.75 -0.74
N GLU A 250 -20.04 11.60 -0.08
CA GLU A 250 -20.25 11.88 1.35
C GLU A 250 -20.25 10.58 2.16
N GLY A 251 -20.03 10.73 3.46
CA GLY A 251 -20.06 9.64 4.43
C GLY A 251 -18.70 9.05 4.78
N VAL A 252 -18.76 8.00 5.60
CA VAL A 252 -17.62 7.15 5.95
C VAL A 252 -17.95 5.69 5.70
N MET A 253 -17.00 4.93 5.17
CA MET A 253 -17.20 3.51 4.84
C MET A 253 -16.75 2.63 6.00
N ILE A 254 -17.60 1.70 6.41
CA ILE A 254 -17.25 0.64 7.36
C ILE A 254 -16.24 -0.29 6.71
N THR A 255 -15.14 -0.55 7.41
CA THR A 255 -14.04 -1.40 6.96
C THR A 255 -13.97 -2.73 7.71
N GLU A 256 -14.50 -2.74 8.93
CA GLU A 256 -14.50 -3.90 9.81
C GLU A 256 -15.70 -3.79 10.76
N VAL A 257 -16.29 -4.93 11.07
CA VAL A 257 -17.33 -5.10 12.09
C VAL A 257 -16.90 -6.24 12.99
N ILE A 258 -16.86 -6.00 14.30
CA ILE A 258 -16.46 -6.98 15.31
C ILE A 258 -17.62 -7.96 15.50
N ILE A 259 -17.35 -9.26 15.37
CA ILE A 259 -18.35 -10.31 15.57
C ILE A 259 -18.97 -10.22 16.97
N ASN A 260 -20.28 -10.37 17.07
CA ASN A 260 -21.12 -10.24 18.28
C ASN A 260 -21.21 -8.82 18.88
N SER A 261 -20.66 -7.81 18.22
CA SER A 261 -20.80 -6.40 18.64
C SER A 261 -22.20 -5.83 18.36
N PRO A 262 -22.57 -4.66 18.93
CA PRO A 262 -23.80 -3.96 18.56
C PRO A 262 -23.97 -3.78 17.04
N ALA A 263 -22.91 -3.41 16.33
CA ALA A 263 -22.93 -3.25 14.87
C ALA A 263 -23.22 -4.56 14.13
N ASP A 264 -22.60 -5.66 14.54
CA ASP A 264 -22.82 -6.99 13.96
C ASP A 264 -24.26 -7.46 14.17
N ARG A 265 -24.78 -7.31 15.40
CA ARG A 265 -26.18 -7.66 15.73
C ARG A 265 -27.20 -6.83 14.94
N ALA A 266 -26.86 -5.59 14.62
CA ALA A 266 -27.68 -4.72 13.78
C ALA A 266 -27.51 -4.97 12.27
N GLY A 267 -26.65 -5.91 11.87
CA GLY A 267 -26.46 -6.32 10.48
C GLY A 267 -25.60 -5.37 9.64
N LEU A 268 -24.77 -4.54 10.28
CA LEU A 268 -23.76 -3.74 9.59
C LEU A 268 -22.65 -4.65 9.06
N ASN A 269 -22.13 -4.31 7.88
CA ASN A 269 -21.04 -5.05 7.25
C ASN A 269 -19.94 -4.12 6.76
N ALA A 270 -18.74 -4.67 6.60
CA ALA A 270 -17.68 -4.00 5.85
C ALA A 270 -18.16 -3.71 4.42
N GLY A 271 -17.92 -2.48 3.96
CA GLY A 271 -18.39 -1.97 2.67
C GLY A 271 -19.65 -1.09 2.74
N ASP A 272 -20.41 -1.15 3.84
CA ASP A 272 -21.53 -0.24 4.09
C ASP A 272 -21.01 1.19 4.35
N ILE A 273 -21.78 2.22 3.97
CA ILE A 273 -21.37 3.63 4.10
C ILE A 273 -22.34 4.36 5.03
N ILE A 274 -21.83 4.87 6.15
CA ILE A 274 -22.59 5.72 7.07
C ILE A 274 -22.64 7.12 6.47
N VAL A 275 -23.84 7.63 6.25
CA VAL A 275 -24.11 8.96 5.69
C VAL A 275 -24.85 9.88 6.66
N GLU A 276 -25.35 9.34 7.77
CA GLU A 276 -26.10 10.09 8.79
C GLU A 276 -25.91 9.45 10.17
N ILE A 277 -25.87 10.28 11.23
CA ILE A 277 -25.93 9.88 12.63
C ILE A 277 -26.97 10.75 13.33
N GLU A 278 -28.00 10.16 13.96
CA GLU A 278 -29.03 10.89 14.72
C GLU A 278 -29.65 12.08 13.94
N HIS A 279 -29.98 11.89 12.66
CA HIS A 279 -30.52 12.94 11.78
C HIS A 279 -29.57 14.07 11.41
N GLU A 280 -28.27 13.91 11.68
CA GLU A 280 -27.21 14.80 11.21
C GLU A 280 -26.38 14.13 10.12
N GLU A 281 -26.21 14.85 9.00
CA GLU A 281 -25.44 14.38 7.84
C GLU A 281 -23.95 14.21 8.18
N VAL A 282 -23.36 13.15 7.63
CA VAL A 282 -21.92 12.86 7.72
C VAL A 282 -21.31 13.10 6.35
N ASN A 283 -20.63 14.23 6.13
CA ASN A 283 -20.00 14.51 4.84
C ASN A 283 -18.61 13.89 4.74
N ASP A 284 -17.87 13.89 5.84
CA ASP A 284 -16.55 13.30 5.93
C ASP A 284 -16.24 12.69 7.30
N ILE A 285 -15.00 12.25 7.48
CA ILE A 285 -14.57 11.58 8.71
C ILE A 285 -14.43 12.52 9.92
N ASN A 286 -14.28 13.84 9.71
CA ASN A 286 -14.28 14.81 10.80
C ASN A 286 -15.70 15.02 11.33
N ASP A 287 -16.69 15.14 10.43
CA ASP A 287 -18.11 15.21 10.82
C ASP A 287 -18.50 13.97 11.62
N PHE A 288 -18.11 12.80 11.11
CA PHE A 288 -18.31 11.52 11.80
C PHE A 288 -17.71 11.54 13.22
N GLU A 289 -16.47 11.97 13.38
CA GLU A 289 -15.80 12.05 14.69
C GLU A 289 -16.55 12.96 15.67
N GLN A 290 -16.93 14.16 15.23
CA GLN A 290 -17.66 15.12 16.07
C GLN A 290 -19.02 14.57 16.51
N LEU A 291 -19.76 13.93 15.60
CA LEU A 291 -21.05 13.34 15.90
C LEU A 291 -20.93 12.13 16.84
N MET A 292 -19.90 11.30 16.65
CA MET A 292 -19.62 10.18 17.56
C MET A 292 -19.25 10.64 18.97
N GLU A 293 -18.47 11.72 19.10
CA GLU A 293 -18.19 12.34 20.41
C GLU A 293 -19.47 12.92 21.04
N LYS A 294 -20.28 13.65 20.26
CA LYS A 294 -21.54 14.26 20.70
C LYS A 294 -22.52 13.23 21.28
N TYR A 295 -22.62 12.06 20.64
CA TYR A 295 -23.55 10.99 21.01
C TYR A 295 -22.90 9.83 21.78
N THR A 296 -21.67 10.00 22.27
CA THR A 296 -20.91 8.93 22.93
C THR A 296 -21.59 8.39 24.19
N THR A 297 -22.46 9.15 24.85
CA THR A 297 -23.17 8.72 26.07
C THR A 297 -24.51 8.05 25.78
N ASN A 298 -25.01 8.08 24.54
CA ASN A 298 -26.34 7.56 24.23
C ASN A 298 -26.38 6.02 24.32
N PRO A 299 -27.43 5.43 24.94
CA PRO A 299 -27.57 3.98 25.04
C PRO A 299 -27.88 3.31 23.69
N THR A 300 -28.39 4.10 22.75
CA THR A 300 -28.70 3.70 21.38
C THR A 300 -28.06 4.67 20.39
N LEU A 301 -27.84 4.24 19.14
CA LEU A 301 -27.34 5.11 18.06
C LEU A 301 -28.08 4.82 16.76
N LEU A 302 -28.78 5.81 16.21
CA LEU A 302 -29.41 5.71 14.90
C LEU A 302 -28.46 6.13 13.79
N LEU A 303 -28.25 5.26 12.81
CA LEU A 303 -27.39 5.49 11.65
C LEU A 303 -28.22 5.47 10.36
N GLY A 304 -28.00 6.45 9.47
CA GLY A 304 -28.38 6.34 8.07
C GLY A 304 -27.24 5.72 7.28
N VAL A 305 -27.48 4.58 6.64
CA VAL A 305 -26.45 3.74 6.04
C VAL A 305 -26.83 3.37 4.61
N LYS A 306 -25.91 3.59 3.66
CA LYS A 306 -25.99 3.01 2.32
C LYS A 306 -25.45 1.59 2.35
N ILE A 307 -26.34 0.62 2.16
CA ILE A 307 -26.04 -0.80 2.28
C ILE A 307 -25.53 -1.36 0.94
N GLN A 308 -24.28 -1.84 0.89
CA GLN A 308 -23.62 -2.27 -0.35
C GLN A 308 -24.35 -3.43 -1.03
N ARG A 309 -24.77 -4.44 -0.25
CA ARG A 309 -25.40 -5.67 -0.76
C ARG A 309 -26.74 -5.45 -1.47
N GLU A 310 -27.34 -4.28 -1.31
CA GLU A 310 -28.59 -3.89 -1.96
C GLU A 310 -28.38 -2.85 -3.08
N GLY A 311 -27.16 -2.74 -3.59
CA GLY A 311 -26.80 -1.72 -4.58
C GLY A 311 -26.75 -0.32 -3.98
N TYR A 312 -26.27 -0.18 -2.73
CA TYR A 312 -26.13 1.07 -1.99
C TYR A 312 -27.45 1.82 -1.75
N ARG A 313 -28.50 1.09 -1.40
CA ARG A 313 -29.76 1.68 -0.90
C ARG A 313 -29.56 2.22 0.51
N THR A 314 -30.16 3.38 0.78
CA THR A 314 -30.16 3.96 2.11
C THR A 314 -31.17 3.22 2.99
N ALA A 315 -30.73 2.81 4.18
CA ALA A 315 -31.54 2.24 5.24
C ALA A 315 -31.14 2.88 6.58
N TYR A 316 -32.06 2.84 7.54
CA TYR A 316 -31.77 3.24 8.91
C TYR A 316 -31.45 2.02 9.76
N VAL A 317 -30.38 2.10 10.53
CA VAL A 317 -29.90 1.02 11.40
C VAL A 317 -29.79 1.57 12.82
N LEU A 318 -30.49 0.96 13.76
CA LEU A 318 -30.41 1.30 15.18
C LEU A 318 -29.42 0.36 15.86
N LEU A 319 -28.43 0.93 16.54
CA LEU A 319 -27.52 0.19 17.41
C LEU A 319 -27.97 0.30 18.86
N GLU A 320 -27.85 -0.81 19.58
CA GLU A 320 -28.18 -0.90 21.01
C GLU A 320 -27.04 -1.62 21.75
N ARG A 321 -26.61 -1.06 22.89
CA ARG A 321 -25.51 -1.60 23.70
C ARG A 321 -25.86 -2.92 24.37
#